data_AF-A0AAF1A8D6-F1
#
_entry.id   AF-A0AAF1A8D6-F1
#
_cell.length_a   1.000
_cell.length_b   1.000
_cell.length_c   1.000
_cell.angle_alpha   90.00
_cell.angle_beta   90.00
_cell.angle_gamma   90.00
#
_symmetry.space_group_name_H-M   'P 1'
#
loop_
_entity.id
_entity.type
_entity.pdbx_description
1 polymer ?
#
loop_
_entity_poly.entity_id
_entity_poly.type
_entity_poly.pdbx_seq_one_letter_code
_entity_poly.pdbx_strand_id
1 'polypeptide(L)'
;MTQSAAPAALAVATTQKLALPAALPTTGPLAFINKVVTGFFNAVLGPVIGSSPTPSGQSPFAWALLAFVRRGFFNQSPVISSVQIGAQSSTGVITGNIDAVDPDELGKTVQIRSSVYAGAAVPTDCGCAPEPGLIGLSFTNPAILGGAPGDNWHAPAAVDNTCAYLNPEDYSVAFYRGTETGEVTIDGLGTGHVVLKFDGTLLEGGASEQSFATLVPELGTGDLRGVTGTVTSVSSFNPDGSLNGVLTGTVVRPEVRYVVVGTPSHGTVTVDELTGAFTYTPDPELAAKGGADSFKVVATDNRFNVLKLFKPFNGDPVKTITLNVISTSV
;
A
#
# COMPACT_ATOMS: atom_id res chain seq x y z
N MET A 1 -1.19 79.75 17.00
CA MET A 1 -0.99 78.37 17.50
C MET A 1 -1.63 77.46 16.45
N THR A 2 -0.99 76.54 15.75
CA THR A 2 0.39 76.03 15.74
C THR A 2 0.57 75.39 14.35
N GLN A 3 1.77 75.55 13.81
CA GLN A 3 2.15 75.34 12.41
C GLN A 3 2.36 73.85 12.09
N SER A 4 1.98 73.47 10.87
CA SER A 4 2.16 72.14 10.27
C SER A 4 3.64 71.72 10.26
N ALA A 5 3.94 70.53 10.78
CA ALA A 5 5.29 69.96 10.84
C ALA A 5 5.42 68.81 9.82
N ALA A 6 6.46 68.91 8.98
CA ALA A 6 6.93 67.85 8.09
C ALA A 6 7.48 66.65 8.88
N PRO A 7 7.40 65.42 8.36
CA PRO A 7 7.96 64.25 9.04
C PRO A 7 9.49 64.21 8.92
N ALA A 8 10.12 64.00 10.07
CA ALA A 8 11.56 63.81 10.24
C ALA A 8 12.01 62.41 9.80
N ALA A 9 13.19 62.34 9.20
CA ALA A 9 13.90 61.09 8.92
C ALA A 9 14.64 60.56 10.16
N LEU A 10 14.58 59.26 10.41
CA LEU A 10 15.39 58.42 11.32
C LEU A 10 15.28 56.98 10.78
N ALA A 11 16.23 56.04 10.85
CA ALA A 11 17.68 55.96 11.01
C ALA A 11 18.01 54.49 10.65
N VAL A 12 19.14 54.22 10.00
CA VAL A 12 19.54 52.87 9.55
C VAL A 12 19.89 51.99 10.76
N ALA A 13 19.25 50.83 10.87
CA ALA A 13 19.58 49.82 11.87
C ALA A 13 20.78 48.98 11.43
N THR A 14 21.86 49.04 12.19
CA THR A 14 23.05 48.18 12.09
C THR A 14 22.72 46.71 12.37
N THR A 15 23.05 45.82 11.45
CA THR A 15 23.03 44.36 11.62
C THR A 15 24.05 43.91 12.67
N GLN A 16 23.57 43.30 13.76
CA GLN A 16 24.40 42.50 14.67
C GLN A 16 24.83 41.20 13.98
N LYS A 17 26.13 40.93 14.01
CA LYS A 17 26.75 39.69 13.53
C LYS A 17 26.41 38.55 14.51
N LEU A 18 25.58 37.59 14.09
CA LEU A 18 25.36 36.34 14.82
C LEU A 18 26.70 35.58 14.95
N ALA A 19 27.05 35.17 16.16
CA ALA A 19 28.19 34.30 16.42
C ALA A 19 27.95 32.91 15.81
N LEU A 20 28.96 32.34 15.14
CA LEU A 20 28.92 30.97 14.63
C LEU A 20 28.88 29.95 15.78
N PRO A 21 28.17 28.81 15.63
CA PRO A 21 28.22 27.74 16.61
C PRO A 21 29.63 27.11 16.69
N ALA A 22 29.97 26.60 17.88
CA ALA A 22 31.25 25.98 18.19
C ALA A 22 31.63 24.85 17.21
N ALA A 23 32.93 24.73 16.92
CA ALA A 23 33.47 23.70 16.04
C ALA A 23 33.06 22.30 16.50
N LEU A 24 32.57 21.49 15.54
CA LEU A 24 32.11 20.12 15.77
C LEU A 24 33.28 19.18 16.13
N PRO A 25 33.05 18.13 16.94
CA PRO A 25 34.09 17.21 17.43
C PRO A 25 34.73 16.38 16.30
N THR A 26 36.04 16.18 16.38
CA THR A 26 36.88 15.50 15.35
C THR A 26 37.08 14.00 15.59
N THR A 27 36.52 13.46 16.68
CA THR A 27 36.64 12.04 17.07
C THR A 27 35.30 11.48 17.52
N GLY A 28 35.05 10.20 17.26
CA GLY A 28 33.81 9.49 17.63
C GLY A 28 32.84 9.27 16.45
N PRO A 29 31.65 8.68 16.70
CA PRO A 29 30.69 8.30 15.65
C PRO A 29 30.24 9.48 14.77
N LEU A 30 30.10 10.67 15.38
CA LEU A 30 29.74 11.91 14.70
C LEU A 30 30.83 12.39 13.73
N ALA A 31 32.11 12.18 14.05
CA ALA A 31 33.23 12.51 13.17
C ALA A 31 33.36 11.54 11.99
N PHE A 32 32.99 10.28 12.18
CA PHE A 32 32.90 9.28 11.11
C PHE A 32 31.76 9.63 10.14
N ILE A 33 30.57 9.96 10.65
CA ILE A 33 29.45 10.45 9.83
C ILE A 33 29.89 11.70 9.05
N ASN A 34 30.56 12.65 9.70
CA ASN A 34 31.03 13.86 9.03
C ASN A 34 32.08 13.56 7.93
N LYS A 35 32.97 12.57 8.12
CA LYS A 35 33.92 12.11 7.10
C LYS A 35 33.24 11.40 5.93
N VAL A 36 32.26 10.54 6.19
CA VAL A 36 31.50 9.83 5.15
C VAL A 36 30.67 10.82 4.35
N VAL A 37 29.97 11.74 5.02
CA VAL A 37 29.20 12.84 4.41
C VAL A 37 30.13 13.71 3.56
N THR A 38 31.19 14.28 4.14
CA THR A 38 32.09 15.20 3.44
C THR A 38 32.88 14.50 2.32
N GLY A 39 33.28 13.24 2.51
CA GLY A 39 33.95 12.43 1.50
C GLY A 39 33.06 12.13 0.30
N PHE A 40 31.79 11.77 0.54
CA PHE A 40 30.79 11.59 -0.49
C PHE A 40 30.49 12.90 -1.23
N PHE A 41 30.24 13.99 -0.50
CA PHE A 41 30.00 15.32 -1.09
C PHE A 41 31.15 15.75 -2.01
N ASN A 42 32.41 15.57 -1.58
CA ASN A 42 33.58 15.92 -2.41
C ASN A 42 33.76 14.97 -3.61
N ALA A 43 33.44 13.68 -3.49
CA ALA A 43 33.53 12.73 -4.59
C ALA A 43 32.45 12.95 -5.66
N VAL A 44 31.26 13.42 -5.26
CA VAL A 44 30.09 13.59 -6.14
C VAL A 44 29.96 15.01 -6.69
N LEU A 45 30.30 16.04 -5.90
CA LEU A 45 30.25 17.45 -6.32
C LEU A 45 31.61 18.04 -6.70
N GLY A 46 32.72 17.35 -6.38
CA GLY A 46 34.07 17.78 -6.75
C GLY A 46 34.24 18.15 -8.23
N PRO A 47 33.60 17.45 -9.19
CA PRO A 47 33.68 17.82 -10.62
C PRO A 47 32.88 19.08 -11.01
N VAL A 48 32.01 19.61 -10.14
CA VAL A 48 31.03 20.68 -10.48
C VAL A 48 31.41 22.05 -9.89
N ILE A 49 32.34 22.11 -8.93
CA ILE A 49 32.75 23.38 -8.28
C ILE A 49 33.82 24.13 -9.12
N GLY A 50 34.19 23.62 -10.31
CA GLY A 50 35.28 24.13 -11.13
C GLY A 50 34.94 25.18 -12.20
N SER A 51 33.68 25.53 -12.47
CA SER A 51 33.38 26.52 -13.52
C SER A 51 32.11 27.33 -13.25
N SER A 52 32.29 28.65 -13.30
CA SER A 52 31.41 29.80 -12.98
C SER A 52 30.06 29.85 -13.73
N PRO A 53 29.14 30.79 -13.38
CA PRO A 53 27.71 30.53 -13.27
C PRO A 53 26.91 30.85 -14.54
N THR A 54 25.74 30.23 -14.67
CA THR A 54 24.64 30.76 -15.48
C THR A 54 23.34 30.79 -14.67
N PRO A 55 22.60 31.92 -14.64
CA PRO A 55 21.31 32.01 -13.96
C PRO A 55 20.14 31.43 -14.78
N SER A 56 19.13 30.96 -14.03
CA SER A 56 17.78 30.51 -14.41
C SER A 56 17.66 29.46 -15.53
N GLY A 57 17.41 28.22 -15.10
CA GLY A 57 17.05 27.09 -15.95
C GLY A 57 17.47 25.79 -15.27
N GLN A 58 16.63 25.33 -14.34
CA GLN A 58 16.79 24.13 -13.51
C GLN A 58 17.52 22.99 -14.25
N SER A 59 18.79 22.71 -13.91
CA SER A 59 19.48 21.60 -14.59
C SER A 59 18.83 20.27 -14.14
N PRO A 60 18.37 19.42 -15.08
CA PRO A 60 17.74 18.14 -14.74
C PRO A 60 18.67 17.25 -13.91
N PHE A 61 19.98 17.37 -14.10
CA PHE A 61 21.00 16.65 -13.34
C PHE A 61 21.12 17.13 -11.89
N ALA A 62 21.05 18.44 -11.63
CA ALA A 62 21.04 18.96 -10.26
C ALA A 62 19.76 18.57 -9.52
N TRP A 63 18.62 18.52 -10.22
CA TRP A 63 17.37 18.01 -9.64
C TRP A 63 17.39 16.50 -9.44
N ALA A 64 17.93 15.72 -10.37
CA ALA A 64 18.11 14.28 -10.20
C ALA A 64 19.07 13.97 -9.04
N LEU A 65 20.16 14.72 -8.91
CA LEU A 65 21.10 14.59 -7.79
C LEU A 65 20.47 15.04 -6.47
N LEU A 66 19.72 16.14 -6.44
CA LEU A 66 19.00 16.58 -5.25
C LEU A 66 17.89 15.58 -4.86
N ALA A 67 17.19 15.01 -5.83
CA ALA A 67 16.20 13.95 -5.63
C ALA A 67 16.86 12.68 -5.10
N PHE A 68 18.04 12.30 -5.63
CA PHE A 68 18.84 11.19 -5.13
C PHE A 68 19.32 11.43 -3.70
N VAL A 69 19.85 12.62 -3.37
CA VAL A 69 20.27 12.96 -2.00
C VAL A 69 19.07 12.97 -1.05
N ARG A 70 17.91 13.49 -1.46
CA ARG A 70 16.67 13.40 -0.66
C ARG A 70 16.26 11.95 -0.41
N ARG A 71 16.17 11.14 -1.46
CA ARG A 71 15.73 9.75 -1.41
C ARG A 71 16.74 8.80 -0.74
N GLY A 72 18.03 9.14 -0.74
CA GLY A 72 19.09 8.29 -0.17
C GLY A 72 19.59 8.74 1.21
N PHE A 73 19.52 10.03 1.56
CA PHE A 73 19.99 10.53 2.86
C PHE A 73 18.86 10.89 3.83
N PHE A 74 17.68 11.27 3.32
CA PHE A 74 16.55 11.72 4.14
C PHE A 74 15.37 10.74 4.13
N ASN A 75 15.54 9.53 3.57
CA ASN A 75 14.52 8.50 3.53
C ASN A 75 13.95 8.22 4.93
N GLN A 76 12.69 8.51 5.15
CA GLN A 76 11.94 8.18 6.35
C GLN A 76 11.77 6.66 6.38
N SER A 77 12.02 6.05 7.54
CA SER A 77 11.72 4.63 7.68
C SER A 77 10.20 4.42 7.61
N PRO A 78 9.77 3.21 7.21
CA PRO A 78 8.37 2.82 7.31
C PRO A 78 7.79 3.04 8.71
N VAL A 79 6.47 3.08 8.78
CA VAL A 79 5.71 3.17 10.03
C VAL A 79 4.70 2.04 10.04
N ILE A 80 4.73 1.22 11.09
CA ILE A 80 3.68 0.21 11.32
C ILE A 80 2.41 0.94 11.75
N SER A 81 1.41 0.94 10.89
CA SER A 81 0.14 1.65 11.06
C SER A 81 -0.86 0.85 11.89
N SER A 82 -0.91 -0.47 11.69
CA SER A 82 -1.83 -1.36 12.40
C SER A 82 -1.28 -2.76 12.60
N VAL A 83 -1.80 -3.42 13.64
CA VAL A 83 -1.62 -4.85 13.89
C VAL A 83 -3.00 -5.41 14.21
N GLN A 84 -3.46 -6.35 13.40
CA GLN A 84 -4.72 -7.06 13.59
C GLN A 84 -4.41 -8.51 13.97
N ILE A 85 -4.98 -8.97 15.09
CA ILE A 85 -4.86 -10.35 15.54
C ILE A 85 -6.21 -11.00 15.35
N GLY A 86 -6.26 -12.05 14.54
CA GLY A 86 -7.45 -12.82 14.24
C GLY A 86 -7.88 -13.71 15.39
N ALA A 87 -9.07 -14.30 15.26
CA ALA A 87 -9.56 -15.28 16.20
C ALA A 87 -8.70 -16.55 16.16
N GLN A 88 -8.53 -17.17 17.32
CA GLN A 88 -7.85 -18.46 17.43
C GLN A 88 -8.72 -19.57 16.83
N SER A 89 -8.10 -20.49 16.08
CA SER A 89 -8.74 -21.72 15.63
C SER A 89 -8.99 -22.69 16.79
N SER A 90 -9.77 -23.74 16.54
CA SER A 90 -9.94 -24.85 17.49
C SER A 90 -8.64 -25.59 17.83
N THR A 91 -7.62 -25.47 16.99
CA THR A 91 -6.30 -26.09 17.18
C THR A 91 -5.27 -25.14 17.80
N GLY A 92 -5.66 -23.92 18.17
CA GLY A 92 -4.76 -22.95 18.79
C GLY A 92 -4.04 -22.03 17.81
N VAL A 93 -4.20 -22.24 16.51
CA VAL A 93 -3.57 -21.42 15.47
C VAL A 93 -4.18 -20.03 15.48
N ILE A 94 -3.33 -19.00 15.48
CA ILE A 94 -3.73 -17.60 15.41
C ILE A 94 -3.18 -17.02 14.11
N THR A 95 -4.06 -16.44 13.29
CA THR A 95 -3.66 -15.66 12.13
C THR A 95 -3.82 -14.17 12.41
N GLY A 96 -3.16 -13.32 11.62
CA GLY A 96 -3.34 -11.88 11.73
C GLY A 96 -2.62 -11.14 10.61
N ASN A 97 -2.64 -9.81 10.69
CA ASN A 97 -1.99 -8.94 9.71
C ASN A 97 -1.22 -7.81 10.39
N ILE A 98 -0.10 -7.42 9.79
CA ILE A 98 0.69 -6.26 10.18
C ILE A 98 0.70 -5.32 8.98
N ASP A 99 0.22 -4.10 9.17
CA ASP A 99 0.23 -3.08 8.12
C ASP A 99 1.29 -2.03 8.43
N ALA A 100 2.01 -1.62 7.41
CA ALA A 100 2.98 -0.56 7.47
C ALA A 100 2.96 0.27 6.19
N VAL A 101 3.27 1.55 6.36
CA VAL A 101 3.31 2.54 5.28
C VAL A 101 4.69 3.19 5.30
N ASP A 102 5.32 3.29 4.14
CA ASP A 102 6.49 4.14 3.94
C ASP A 102 6.02 5.59 3.66
N PRO A 103 6.37 6.57 4.51
CA PRO A 103 5.96 7.96 4.32
C PRO A 103 6.54 8.64 3.07
N ASP A 104 7.70 8.19 2.59
CA ASP A 104 8.43 8.82 1.49
C ASP A 104 8.11 8.21 0.14
N GLU A 105 7.55 6.99 0.12
CA GLU A 105 7.09 6.39 -1.10
C GLU A 105 5.84 5.55 -0.89
N LEU A 106 4.79 5.89 -1.63
CA LEU A 106 3.58 5.09 -1.72
C LEU A 106 3.82 3.74 -2.41
N GLY A 107 5.05 3.44 -2.86
CA GLY A 107 5.36 2.28 -3.70
C GLY A 107 5.09 2.53 -5.18
N LYS A 108 5.28 1.50 -6.03
CA LYS A 108 5.06 1.63 -7.47
C LYS A 108 3.57 1.74 -7.75
N THR A 109 3.13 2.96 -8.03
CA THR A 109 1.72 3.31 -8.30
C THR A 109 1.43 3.26 -9.80
N VAL A 110 0.33 2.63 -10.19
CA VAL A 110 -0.17 2.58 -11.57
C VAL A 110 -1.62 3.07 -11.59
N GLN A 111 -1.89 4.07 -12.43
CA GLN A 111 -3.25 4.49 -12.75
C GLN A 111 -3.84 3.51 -13.76
N ILE A 112 -4.94 2.85 -13.39
CA ILE A 112 -5.58 1.85 -14.24
C ILE A 112 -6.56 2.53 -15.19
N ARG A 113 -6.50 2.10 -16.45
CA ARG A 113 -7.56 2.30 -17.44
C ARG A 113 -7.57 1.09 -18.36
N SER A 114 -8.71 0.41 -18.45
CA SER A 114 -8.84 -0.79 -19.29
C SER A 114 -10.25 -0.97 -19.81
N SER A 115 -10.40 -1.53 -21.01
CA SER A 115 -11.69 -1.97 -21.52
C SER A 115 -12.19 -3.19 -20.75
N VAL A 116 -13.51 -3.28 -20.58
CA VAL A 116 -14.20 -4.40 -19.94
C VAL A 116 -15.18 -5.01 -20.92
N TYR A 117 -15.17 -6.33 -21.00
CA TYR A 117 -16.24 -7.13 -21.57
C TYR A 117 -16.62 -8.22 -20.58
N ALA A 118 -17.89 -8.23 -20.15
CA ALA A 118 -18.44 -9.30 -19.34
C ALA A 118 -19.43 -10.10 -20.19
N GLY A 119 -19.28 -11.42 -20.21
CA GLY A 119 -20.23 -12.30 -20.88
C GLY A 119 -21.60 -12.29 -20.20
N ALA A 120 -22.58 -12.92 -20.83
CA ALA A 120 -23.91 -13.06 -20.25
C ALA A 120 -23.86 -13.83 -18.92
N ALA A 121 -24.63 -13.34 -17.93
CA ALA A 121 -24.74 -13.96 -16.63
C ALA A 121 -25.37 -15.36 -16.71
N VAL A 122 -24.75 -16.32 -16.04
CA VAL A 122 -25.22 -17.71 -15.91
C VAL A 122 -25.58 -17.95 -14.44
N PRO A 123 -26.84 -18.28 -14.10
CA PRO A 123 -27.23 -18.59 -12.73
C PRO A 123 -26.40 -19.73 -12.14
N THR A 124 -26.06 -19.62 -10.85
CA THR A 124 -25.30 -20.64 -10.12
C THR A 124 -25.90 -20.95 -8.76
N ASP A 125 -25.66 -22.16 -8.27
CA ASP A 125 -26.12 -22.62 -6.95
C ASP A 125 -25.12 -22.31 -5.83
N CYS A 126 -24.16 -21.40 -6.07
CA CYS A 126 -23.11 -21.05 -5.11
C CYS A 126 -23.67 -20.43 -3.81
N GLY A 127 -24.89 -19.88 -3.87
CA GLY A 127 -25.64 -19.37 -2.73
C GLY A 127 -25.14 -18.01 -2.26
N CYS A 128 -26.06 -17.06 -2.12
CA CYS A 128 -25.73 -15.74 -1.61
C CYS A 128 -25.74 -15.70 -0.08
N ALA A 129 -24.79 -14.97 0.50
CA ALA A 129 -24.85 -14.65 1.93
C ALA A 129 -26.20 -13.99 2.22
N PRO A 130 -26.96 -14.44 3.25
CA PRO A 130 -28.27 -13.88 3.54
C PRO A 130 -28.18 -12.39 3.85
N GLU A 131 -29.08 -11.61 3.26
CA GLU A 131 -29.22 -10.19 3.56
C GLU A 131 -30.64 -9.94 4.06
N PRO A 132 -30.83 -9.37 5.27
CA PRO A 132 -32.16 -9.23 5.86
C PRO A 132 -33.13 -8.46 4.96
N GLY A 133 -34.26 -9.08 4.63
CA GLY A 133 -35.32 -8.46 3.84
C GLY A 133 -35.07 -8.43 2.32
N LEU A 134 -33.99 -9.02 1.82
CA LEU A 134 -33.68 -9.08 0.39
C LEU A 134 -33.61 -10.52 -0.14
N ILE A 135 -33.90 -10.68 -1.43
CA ILE A 135 -33.77 -11.94 -2.15
C ILE A 135 -32.39 -11.97 -2.80
N GLY A 136 -31.56 -12.97 -2.48
CA GLY A 136 -30.24 -13.14 -3.09
C GLY A 136 -30.28 -14.08 -4.30
N LEU A 137 -29.73 -13.64 -5.44
CA LEU A 137 -29.55 -14.44 -6.65
C LEU A 137 -28.06 -14.48 -7.03
N SER A 138 -27.49 -15.68 -7.11
CA SER A 138 -26.11 -15.89 -7.53
C SER A 138 -25.99 -16.21 -9.01
N PHE A 139 -24.99 -15.61 -9.65
CA PHE A 139 -24.62 -15.90 -11.03
C PHE A 139 -23.12 -15.74 -11.23
N THR A 140 -22.65 -16.27 -12.36
CA THR A 140 -21.29 -16.09 -12.81
C THR A 140 -21.25 -15.67 -14.27
N ASN A 141 -20.23 -14.91 -14.63
CA ASN A 141 -19.95 -14.55 -16.00
C ASN A 141 -18.45 -14.55 -16.25
N PRO A 142 -18.00 -14.98 -17.43
CA PRO A 142 -16.63 -14.74 -17.85
C PRO A 142 -16.44 -13.22 -18.05
N ALA A 143 -15.27 -12.72 -17.67
CA ALA A 143 -14.87 -11.35 -17.91
C ALA A 143 -13.54 -11.32 -18.67
N ILE A 144 -13.45 -10.39 -19.61
CA ILE A 144 -12.25 -10.11 -20.39
C ILE A 144 -11.94 -8.63 -20.20
N LEU A 145 -10.77 -8.33 -19.66
CA LEU A 145 -10.29 -6.97 -19.49
C LEU A 145 -9.03 -6.76 -20.32
N GLY A 146 -8.88 -5.56 -20.89
CA GLY A 146 -7.66 -5.17 -21.57
C GLY A 146 -7.56 -5.61 -23.03
N GLY A 147 -8.69 -5.68 -23.74
CA GLY A 147 -8.74 -6.06 -25.15
C GLY A 147 -8.46 -4.90 -26.12
N ALA A 148 -8.44 -3.65 -25.64
CA ALA A 148 -8.31 -2.46 -26.47
C ALA A 148 -6.87 -1.88 -26.44
N PRO A 149 -6.44 -1.20 -27.52
CA PRO A 149 -5.16 -0.51 -27.52
C PRO A 149 -5.05 0.54 -26.41
N GLY A 150 -3.95 0.50 -25.66
CA GLY A 150 -3.68 1.45 -24.57
C GLY A 150 -4.29 1.08 -23.22
N ASP A 151 -4.96 -0.07 -23.15
CA ASP A 151 -5.31 -0.68 -21.87
C ASP A 151 -4.04 -1.13 -21.13
N ASN A 152 -4.07 -1.06 -19.80
CA ASN A 152 -2.92 -1.41 -18.95
C ASN A 152 -3.23 -2.41 -17.84
N TRP A 153 -4.44 -2.96 -17.86
CA TRP A 153 -4.88 -4.09 -17.04
C TRP A 153 -5.43 -5.15 -18.00
N HIS A 154 -4.77 -6.29 -18.08
CA HIS A 154 -5.11 -7.37 -18.98
C HIS A 154 -5.50 -8.61 -18.18
N ALA A 155 -6.75 -9.03 -18.32
CA ALA A 155 -7.28 -10.26 -17.74
C ALA A 155 -8.05 -10.99 -18.86
N PRO A 156 -7.38 -11.87 -19.63
CA PRO A 156 -8.01 -12.48 -20.81
C PRO A 156 -9.07 -13.54 -20.46
N ALA A 157 -9.08 -14.01 -19.21
CA ALA A 157 -10.03 -14.98 -18.69
C ALA A 157 -10.19 -14.79 -17.18
N ALA A 158 -10.96 -13.77 -16.80
CA ALA A 158 -11.43 -13.58 -15.43
C ALA A 158 -12.82 -14.23 -15.25
N VAL A 159 -13.13 -14.55 -13.99
CA VAL A 159 -14.42 -15.09 -13.58
C VAL A 159 -15.01 -14.17 -12.53
N ASP A 160 -16.16 -13.62 -12.87
CA ASP A 160 -16.99 -12.87 -11.95
C ASP A 160 -17.97 -13.84 -11.26
N ASN A 161 -17.98 -13.81 -9.93
CA ASN A 161 -19.00 -14.45 -9.11
C ASN A 161 -19.78 -13.35 -8.39
N THR A 162 -21.03 -13.14 -8.79
CA THR A 162 -21.88 -12.07 -8.28
C THR A 162 -23.10 -12.61 -7.54
N CYS A 163 -23.47 -11.91 -6.47
CA CYS A 163 -24.75 -12.00 -5.79
C CYS A 163 -25.52 -10.69 -5.95
N ALA A 164 -26.61 -10.71 -6.70
CA ALA A 164 -27.56 -9.62 -6.76
C ALA A 164 -28.61 -9.75 -5.65
N TYR A 165 -28.87 -8.64 -4.96
CA TYR A 165 -29.85 -8.56 -3.88
C TYR A 165 -31.05 -7.74 -4.34
N LEU A 166 -32.22 -8.38 -4.37
CA LEU A 166 -33.45 -7.81 -4.89
C LEU A 166 -34.43 -7.42 -3.78
N ASN A 167 -35.16 -6.33 -4.00
CA ASN A 167 -36.30 -5.96 -3.17
C ASN A 167 -37.46 -6.94 -3.41
N PRO A 168 -38.06 -7.52 -2.36
CA PRO A 168 -39.12 -8.54 -2.52
C PRO A 168 -40.45 -7.96 -3.04
N GLU A 169 -40.64 -6.64 -2.97
CA GLU A 169 -41.89 -5.98 -3.38
C GLU A 169 -42.00 -5.83 -4.90
N ASP A 170 -40.88 -5.52 -5.58
CA ASP A 170 -40.86 -5.17 -7.00
C ASP A 170 -39.74 -5.86 -7.80
N TYR A 171 -38.93 -6.72 -7.14
CA TYR A 171 -37.77 -7.40 -7.71
C TYR A 171 -36.71 -6.47 -8.31
N SER A 172 -36.71 -5.18 -7.95
CA SER A 172 -35.64 -4.27 -8.33
C SER A 172 -34.33 -4.65 -7.64
N VAL A 173 -33.20 -4.49 -8.35
CA VAL A 173 -31.86 -4.72 -7.79
C VAL A 173 -31.55 -3.58 -6.81
N ALA A 174 -31.40 -3.90 -5.52
CA ALA A 174 -30.97 -2.96 -4.51
C ALA A 174 -29.46 -2.68 -4.65
N PHE A 175 -28.68 -3.76 -4.70
CA PHE A 175 -27.24 -3.74 -4.95
C PHE A 175 -26.79 -5.14 -5.36
N TYR A 176 -25.54 -5.25 -5.80
CA TYR A 176 -24.88 -6.53 -5.98
C TYR A 176 -23.49 -6.49 -5.37
N ARG A 177 -22.98 -7.66 -4.98
CA ARG A 177 -21.63 -7.83 -4.45
C ARG A 177 -21.05 -9.14 -4.92
N GLY A 178 -19.73 -9.22 -4.99
CA GLY A 178 -19.11 -10.41 -5.53
C GLY A 178 -17.61 -10.41 -5.45
N THR A 179 -17.05 -11.39 -6.15
CA THR A 179 -15.61 -11.54 -6.31
C THR A 179 -15.27 -11.78 -7.76
N GLU A 180 -14.26 -11.08 -8.26
CA GLU A 180 -13.67 -11.35 -9.56
C GLU A 180 -12.30 -11.97 -9.35
N THR A 181 -12.05 -13.08 -10.03
CA THR A 181 -10.78 -13.82 -9.94
C THR A 181 -10.22 -14.10 -11.33
N GLY A 182 -8.90 -14.07 -11.45
CA GLY A 182 -8.25 -14.40 -12.71
C GLY A 182 -6.77 -14.12 -12.70
N GLU A 183 -6.08 -14.62 -13.72
CA GLU A 183 -4.73 -14.18 -14.04
C GLU A 183 -4.78 -12.79 -14.67
N VAL A 184 -4.03 -11.87 -14.10
CA VAL A 184 -3.97 -10.47 -14.49
C VAL A 184 -2.53 -10.11 -14.82
N THR A 185 -2.34 -9.35 -15.90
CA THR A 185 -1.11 -8.60 -16.15
C THR A 185 -1.42 -7.12 -16.03
N ILE A 186 -0.70 -6.42 -15.15
CA ILE A 186 -0.78 -4.97 -15.01
C ILE A 186 0.53 -4.38 -15.53
N ASP A 187 0.45 -3.48 -16.50
CA ASP A 187 1.63 -2.88 -17.10
C ASP A 187 2.49 -2.19 -16.05
N GLY A 188 3.77 -2.55 -16.05
CA GLY A 188 4.73 -2.07 -15.08
C GLY A 188 4.67 -2.76 -13.71
N LEU A 189 3.64 -3.53 -13.38
CA LEU A 189 3.64 -4.37 -12.17
C LEU A 189 3.92 -5.84 -12.45
N GLY A 190 3.63 -6.35 -13.65
CA GLY A 190 3.87 -7.75 -14.02
C GLY A 190 2.60 -8.59 -13.93
N THR A 191 2.77 -9.91 -13.78
CA THR A 191 1.67 -10.88 -13.92
C THR A 191 1.44 -11.69 -12.65
N GLY A 192 0.18 -11.98 -12.35
CA GLY A 192 -0.20 -12.82 -11.21
C GLY A 192 -1.68 -13.09 -11.16
N HIS A 193 -2.08 -14.07 -10.35
CA HIS A 193 -3.49 -14.24 -10.01
C HIS A 193 -3.92 -13.13 -9.04
N VAL A 194 -5.10 -12.56 -9.26
CA VAL A 194 -5.70 -11.54 -8.40
C VAL A 194 -7.09 -11.98 -7.97
N VAL A 195 -7.48 -11.58 -6.77
CA VAL A 195 -8.86 -11.61 -6.29
C VAL A 195 -9.29 -10.18 -6.00
N LEU A 196 -10.38 -9.76 -6.62
CA LEU A 196 -11.08 -8.52 -6.33
C LEU A 196 -12.34 -8.84 -5.54
N LYS A 197 -12.67 -8.02 -4.55
CA LYS A 197 -14.00 -7.98 -3.93
C LYS A 197 -14.68 -6.71 -4.39
N PHE A 198 -15.90 -6.79 -4.87
CA PHE A 198 -16.63 -5.62 -5.35
C PHE A 198 -18.04 -5.55 -4.79
N ASP A 199 -18.52 -4.32 -4.72
CA ASP A 199 -19.91 -3.95 -4.48
C ASP A 199 -20.34 -3.00 -5.60
N GLY A 200 -21.58 -3.10 -6.04
CA GLY A 200 -22.08 -2.27 -7.13
C GLY A 200 -23.59 -2.08 -7.13
N THR A 201 -24.02 -1.19 -8.00
CA THR A 201 -25.43 -0.82 -8.18
C THR A 201 -25.77 -0.70 -9.66
N LEU A 202 -27.06 -0.78 -9.96
CA LEU A 202 -27.55 -0.44 -11.29
C LEU A 202 -27.75 1.07 -11.42
N LEU A 203 -27.40 1.60 -12.57
CA LEU A 203 -27.58 2.99 -12.96
C LEU A 203 -28.67 3.10 -14.02
N GLU A 204 -29.21 4.31 -14.21
CA GLU A 204 -30.15 4.63 -15.31
C GLU A 204 -31.34 3.66 -15.40
N GLY A 205 -31.87 3.19 -14.26
CA GLY A 205 -32.98 2.25 -14.23
C GLY A 205 -32.64 0.84 -14.74
N GLY A 206 -31.36 0.46 -14.74
CA GLY A 206 -30.87 -0.85 -15.18
C GLY A 206 -30.22 -0.87 -16.56
N ALA A 207 -30.05 0.28 -17.22
CA ALA A 207 -29.36 0.35 -18.51
C ALA A 207 -27.83 0.22 -18.41
N SER A 208 -27.29 0.54 -17.23
CA SER A 208 -25.86 0.43 -16.93
C SER A 208 -25.65 -0.01 -15.50
N GLU A 209 -24.42 -0.40 -15.19
CA GLU A 209 -23.97 -0.75 -13.85
C GLU A 209 -22.70 0.01 -13.47
N GLN A 210 -22.48 0.13 -12.17
CA GLN A 210 -21.24 0.63 -11.61
C GLN A 210 -20.84 -0.22 -10.41
N SER A 211 -19.61 -0.73 -10.45
CA SER A 211 -19.01 -1.48 -9.35
C SER A 211 -17.74 -0.82 -8.84
N PHE A 212 -17.51 -0.91 -7.54
CA PHE A 212 -16.29 -0.53 -6.85
C PHE A 212 -15.63 -1.79 -6.32
N ALA A 213 -14.42 -2.08 -6.79
CA ALA A 213 -13.68 -3.26 -6.43
C ALA A 213 -12.38 -2.92 -5.68
N THR A 214 -12.02 -3.77 -4.74
CA THR A 214 -10.78 -3.68 -3.96
C THR A 214 -9.96 -4.94 -4.16
N LEU A 215 -8.66 -4.80 -4.44
CA LEU A 215 -7.73 -5.93 -4.51
C LEU A 215 -7.56 -6.56 -3.12
N VAL A 216 -7.51 -7.89 -3.09
CA VAL A 216 -7.23 -8.68 -1.88
C VAL A 216 -5.76 -9.13 -1.93
N PRO A 217 -4.82 -8.34 -1.38
CA PRO A 217 -3.37 -8.50 -1.60
C PRO A 217 -2.83 -9.86 -1.13
N GLU A 218 -3.41 -10.43 -0.08
CA GLU A 218 -3.03 -11.72 0.51
C GLU A 218 -3.39 -12.92 -0.37
N LEU A 219 -4.35 -12.77 -1.28
CA LEU A 219 -4.75 -13.80 -2.25
C LEU A 219 -4.07 -13.62 -3.60
N GLY A 220 -3.30 -12.54 -3.78
CA GLY A 220 -2.50 -12.31 -4.97
C GLY A 220 -1.35 -13.31 -5.11
N THR A 221 -0.95 -13.61 -6.34
CA THR A 221 0.21 -14.48 -6.63
C THR A 221 1.18 -13.83 -7.62
N GLY A 222 2.32 -14.49 -7.87
CA GLY A 222 3.32 -14.02 -8.83
C GLY A 222 3.81 -12.61 -8.50
N ASP A 223 3.93 -11.78 -9.53
CA ASP A 223 4.30 -10.39 -9.33
C ASP A 223 3.19 -9.64 -8.60
N LEU A 224 1.91 -9.98 -8.76
CA LEU A 224 0.81 -9.19 -8.20
C LEU A 224 0.50 -9.49 -6.72
N ARG A 225 1.28 -10.35 -6.07
CA ARG A 225 1.17 -10.59 -4.62
C ARG A 225 1.50 -9.35 -3.81
N GLY A 226 0.66 -9.01 -2.83
CA GLY A 226 0.82 -7.80 -2.02
C GLY A 226 0.43 -6.50 -2.72
N VAL A 227 0.03 -6.54 -3.99
CA VAL A 227 -0.48 -5.34 -4.68
C VAL A 227 -1.83 -4.98 -4.10
N THR A 228 -1.97 -3.72 -3.70
CA THR A 228 -3.19 -3.15 -3.16
C THR A 228 -3.79 -2.15 -4.14
N GLY A 229 -5.03 -1.73 -3.91
CA GLY A 229 -5.66 -0.70 -4.69
C GLY A 229 -7.15 -0.91 -4.86
N THR A 230 -7.76 0.08 -5.47
CA THR A 230 -9.18 0.08 -5.81
C THR A 230 -9.38 0.42 -7.28
N VAL A 231 -10.40 -0.19 -7.87
CA VAL A 231 -10.83 0.03 -9.24
C VAL A 231 -12.34 0.20 -9.29
N THR A 232 -12.82 0.95 -10.26
CA THR A 232 -14.23 1.19 -10.54
C THR A 232 -14.52 0.76 -11.96
N SER A 233 -15.49 -0.12 -12.13
CA SER A 233 -16.03 -0.47 -13.44
C SER A 233 -17.32 0.31 -13.67
N VAL A 234 -17.50 0.82 -14.88
CA VAL A 234 -18.78 1.32 -15.37
C VAL A 234 -19.07 0.65 -16.69
N SER A 235 -20.18 -0.08 -16.77
CA SER A 235 -20.53 -0.92 -17.91
C SER A 235 -21.97 -0.66 -18.37
N SER A 236 -22.23 -0.85 -19.67
CA SER A 236 -23.56 -0.81 -20.25
C SER A 236 -23.98 -2.20 -20.70
N PHE A 237 -25.28 -2.50 -20.58
CA PHE A 237 -25.83 -3.80 -21.00
C PHE A 237 -26.06 -3.86 -22.50
N ASN A 238 -25.74 -5.01 -23.09
CA ASN A 238 -26.04 -5.34 -24.46
C ASN A 238 -27.31 -6.19 -24.58
N PRO A 239 -27.97 -6.21 -25.75
CA PRO A 239 -29.17 -7.01 -25.98
C PRO A 239 -28.99 -8.53 -25.80
N ASP A 240 -27.75 -9.03 -25.90
CA ASP A 240 -27.40 -10.44 -25.70
C ASP A 240 -27.12 -10.81 -24.23
N GLY A 241 -27.27 -9.84 -23.32
CA GLY A 241 -27.00 -10.01 -21.89
C GLY A 241 -25.54 -9.83 -21.49
N SER A 242 -24.63 -9.59 -22.44
CA SER A 242 -23.25 -9.20 -22.14
C SER A 242 -23.17 -7.73 -21.71
N LEU A 243 -22.02 -7.31 -21.20
CA LEU A 243 -21.73 -5.93 -20.86
C LEU A 243 -20.43 -5.46 -21.48
N ASN A 244 -20.39 -4.17 -21.83
CA ASN A 244 -19.16 -3.48 -22.22
C ASN A 244 -18.95 -2.25 -21.35
N GLY A 245 -17.71 -2.03 -20.92
CA GLY A 245 -17.40 -0.97 -19.98
C GLY A 245 -15.95 -0.53 -19.98
N VAL A 246 -15.63 0.26 -18.97
CA VAL A 246 -14.28 0.73 -18.68
C VAL A 246 -13.99 0.54 -17.20
N LEU A 247 -12.84 -0.07 -16.93
CA LEU A 247 -12.23 -0.15 -15.61
C LEU A 247 -11.28 1.02 -15.43
N THR A 248 -11.40 1.74 -14.31
CA THR A 248 -10.46 2.81 -13.92
C THR A 248 -10.07 2.67 -12.47
N GLY A 249 -8.90 3.17 -12.06
CA GLY A 249 -8.55 3.12 -10.65
C GLY A 249 -7.08 3.39 -10.38
N THR A 250 -6.66 3.05 -9.16
CA THR A 250 -5.26 3.15 -8.77
C THR A 250 -4.85 1.90 -8.03
N VAL A 251 -3.78 1.28 -8.51
CA VAL A 251 -3.13 0.17 -7.83
C VAL A 251 -1.71 0.52 -7.45
N VAL A 252 -1.24 -0.13 -6.40
CA VAL A 252 -0.01 0.18 -5.73
C VAL A 252 0.68 -1.12 -5.35
N ARG A 253 1.96 -1.25 -5.73
CA ARG A 253 2.85 -2.25 -5.15
C ARG A 253 3.61 -1.61 -3.98
N PRO A 254 3.36 -2.01 -2.73
CA PRO A 254 4.14 -1.55 -1.59
C PRO A 254 5.61 -2.00 -1.71
N GLU A 255 6.53 -1.10 -1.33
CA GLU A 255 7.95 -1.44 -1.22
C GLU A 255 8.33 -1.92 0.19
N VAL A 256 7.41 -1.80 1.16
CA VAL A 256 7.61 -2.29 2.53
C VAL A 256 7.70 -3.82 2.55
N ARG A 257 8.56 -4.33 3.43
CA ARG A 257 8.84 -5.74 3.69
C ARG A 257 8.77 -6.03 5.18
N TYR A 258 8.20 -7.18 5.53
CA TYR A 258 8.05 -7.63 6.92
C TYR A 258 9.00 -8.77 7.23
N VAL A 259 9.86 -8.58 8.24
CA VAL A 259 10.87 -9.57 8.61
C VAL A 259 10.75 -9.90 10.10
N VAL A 260 10.69 -11.18 10.43
CA VAL A 260 10.73 -11.66 11.81
C VAL A 260 12.15 -11.53 12.34
N VAL A 261 12.32 -10.75 13.41
CA VAL A 261 13.62 -10.45 14.04
C VAL A 261 13.71 -10.95 15.48
N GLY A 262 12.62 -11.51 16.01
CA GLY A 262 12.60 -12.22 17.28
C GLY A 262 11.52 -13.29 17.24
N THR A 263 11.91 -14.53 17.50
CA THR A 263 10.99 -15.68 17.43
C THR A 263 10.18 -15.82 18.72
N PRO A 264 8.97 -16.42 18.64
CA PRO A 264 8.21 -16.83 19.81
C PRO A 264 8.97 -17.85 20.67
N SER A 265 8.62 -17.92 21.97
CA SER A 265 9.24 -18.86 22.92
C SER A 265 8.49 -20.19 23.03
N HIS A 266 7.20 -20.18 22.69
CA HIS A 266 6.24 -21.27 22.91
C HIS A 266 5.43 -21.61 21.65
N GLY A 267 6.09 -21.50 20.50
CA GLY A 267 5.47 -21.77 19.21
C GLY A 267 6.37 -21.42 18.03
N THR A 268 5.76 -21.29 16.87
CA THR A 268 6.41 -20.84 15.64
C THR A 268 5.55 -19.79 14.95
N VAL A 269 6.18 -18.88 14.23
CA VAL A 269 5.49 -17.86 13.44
C VAL A 269 6.07 -17.80 12.04
N THR A 270 5.20 -17.71 11.05
CA THR A 270 5.54 -17.30 9.69
C THR A 270 4.87 -15.95 9.42
N VAL A 271 5.62 -15.03 8.81
CA VAL A 271 5.11 -13.73 8.38
C VAL A 271 5.36 -13.62 6.89
N ASP A 272 4.35 -13.22 6.15
CA ASP A 272 4.47 -12.91 4.75
C ASP A 272 5.25 -11.61 4.55
N GLU A 273 6.36 -11.69 3.82
CA GLU A 273 7.24 -10.55 3.63
C GLU A 273 6.58 -9.40 2.86
N LEU A 274 5.60 -9.68 1.99
CA LEU A 274 4.97 -8.66 1.15
C LEU A 274 3.68 -8.12 1.77
N THR A 275 2.86 -8.99 2.37
CA THR A 275 1.52 -8.62 2.82
C THR A 275 1.46 -8.32 4.32
N GLY A 276 2.44 -8.81 5.10
CA GLY A 276 2.42 -8.72 6.56
C GLY A 276 1.47 -9.71 7.23
N ALA A 277 0.81 -10.57 6.44
CA ALA A 277 -0.06 -11.63 6.95
C ALA A 277 0.78 -12.64 7.70
N PHE A 278 0.36 -13.04 8.90
CA PHE A 278 1.12 -13.98 9.72
C PHE A 278 0.26 -15.14 10.20
N THR A 279 0.91 -16.27 10.39
CA THR A 279 0.35 -17.46 11.03
C THR A 279 1.24 -17.86 12.19
N TYR A 280 0.66 -17.89 13.39
CA TYR A 280 1.29 -18.40 14.59
C TYR A 280 0.69 -19.76 14.97
N THR A 281 1.57 -20.71 15.24
CA THR A 281 1.21 -22.05 15.72
C THR A 281 1.84 -22.25 17.10
N PRO A 282 1.04 -22.34 18.18
CA PRO A 282 1.57 -22.62 19.51
C PRO A 282 2.16 -24.03 19.58
N ASP A 283 3.12 -24.22 20.48
CA ASP A 283 3.55 -25.56 20.87
C ASP A 283 2.43 -26.30 21.64
N PRO A 284 2.51 -27.64 21.78
CA PRO A 284 1.47 -28.41 22.45
C PRO A 284 1.21 -28.01 23.91
N GLU A 285 2.24 -27.54 24.63
CA GLU A 285 2.09 -27.18 26.04
C GLU A 285 1.29 -25.89 26.20
N LEU A 286 1.63 -24.86 25.43
CA LEU A 286 0.90 -23.60 25.42
C LEU A 286 -0.51 -23.77 24.86
N ALA A 287 -0.70 -24.60 23.83
CA ALA A 287 -2.02 -24.92 23.31
C ALA A 287 -2.91 -25.56 24.39
N ALA A 288 -2.36 -26.50 25.19
CA ALA A 288 -3.11 -27.17 26.24
C ALA A 288 -3.43 -26.25 27.42
N LYS A 289 -2.49 -25.43 27.88
CA LYS A 289 -2.69 -24.61 29.10
C LYS A 289 -3.28 -23.23 28.82
N GLY A 290 -3.13 -22.73 27.60
CA GLY A 290 -3.26 -21.30 27.30
C GLY A 290 -2.14 -20.47 27.91
N GLY A 291 -2.01 -19.22 27.48
CA GLY A 291 -0.98 -18.31 27.97
C GLY A 291 -0.57 -17.27 26.94
N ALA A 292 0.43 -16.47 27.29
CA ALA A 292 0.98 -15.44 26.42
C ALA A 292 2.27 -15.91 25.73
N ASP A 293 2.44 -15.52 24.47
CA ASP A 293 3.70 -15.60 23.75
C ASP A 293 3.89 -14.32 22.92
N SER A 294 5.08 -14.10 22.36
CA SER A 294 5.33 -12.93 21.51
C SER A 294 6.45 -13.14 20.53
N PHE A 295 6.35 -12.46 19.39
CA PHE A 295 7.40 -12.37 18.39
C PHE A 295 7.67 -10.90 18.03
N LYS A 296 8.81 -10.63 17.40
CA LYS A 296 9.18 -9.28 16.94
C LYS A 296 9.29 -9.25 15.43
N VAL A 297 8.68 -8.24 14.83
CA VAL A 297 8.74 -7.98 13.38
C VAL A 297 9.31 -6.58 13.15
N VAL A 298 10.15 -6.45 12.13
CA VAL A 298 10.55 -5.17 11.55
C VAL A 298 9.78 -4.96 10.25
N ALA A 299 9.32 -3.72 10.02
CA ALA A 299 8.85 -3.28 8.71
C ALA A 299 9.92 -2.40 8.07
N THR A 300 10.44 -2.80 6.91
CA THR A 300 11.57 -2.14 6.24
C THR A 300 11.26 -1.92 4.76
N ASP A 301 11.77 -0.86 4.16
CA ASP A 301 11.75 -0.60 2.72
C ASP A 301 13.07 -1.04 2.05
N ASN A 302 13.97 -1.68 2.80
CA ASN A 302 15.34 -2.02 2.41
C ASN A 302 16.18 -0.83 1.93
N ARG A 303 15.79 0.40 2.29
CA ARG A 303 16.54 1.61 1.94
C ARG A 303 17.51 1.99 3.02
N PHE A 304 18.61 2.59 2.56
CA PHE A 304 19.67 3.03 3.44
C PHE A 304 19.40 4.45 3.92
N ASN A 305 19.34 4.65 5.25
CA ASN A 305 19.37 5.98 5.85
C ASN A 305 20.68 6.18 6.61
N VAL A 306 21.57 7.02 6.06
CA VAL A 306 22.91 7.29 6.61
C VAL A 306 22.84 7.89 8.04
N LEU A 307 21.80 8.66 8.36
CA LEU A 307 21.60 9.25 9.68
C LEU A 307 21.21 8.19 10.74
N LYS A 308 20.75 7.02 10.31
CA LYS A 308 20.31 5.92 11.18
C LYS A 308 21.27 4.73 11.20
N LEU A 309 22.48 4.88 10.62
CA LEU A 309 23.48 3.81 10.45
C LEU A 309 23.81 3.03 11.74
N PHE A 310 23.79 3.68 12.89
CA PHE A 310 24.12 3.05 14.17
C PHE A 310 22.88 2.70 15.01
N LYS A 311 21.68 2.94 14.49
CA LYS A 311 20.45 2.50 15.13
C LYS A 311 20.22 1.02 14.77
N PRO A 312 19.75 0.19 15.72
CA PRO A 312 19.28 -1.16 15.39
C PRO A 312 18.31 -1.11 14.20
N PHE A 313 18.43 -2.08 13.29
CA PHE A 313 17.60 -2.20 12.09
C PHE A 313 17.56 -0.94 11.22
N ASN A 314 18.66 -0.18 11.14
CA ASN A 314 18.74 1.10 10.41
C ASN A 314 17.65 2.11 10.84
N GLY A 315 17.16 1.97 12.08
CA GLY A 315 16.09 2.76 12.67
C GLY A 315 14.71 2.57 12.03
N ASP A 316 14.50 1.43 11.39
CA ASP A 316 13.20 0.91 10.99
C ASP A 316 12.37 0.47 12.21
N PRO A 317 11.04 0.56 12.14
CA PRO A 317 10.16 0.23 13.24
C PRO A 317 10.20 -1.27 13.54
N VAL A 318 10.50 -1.61 14.79
CA VAL A 318 10.32 -2.96 15.32
C VAL A 318 9.10 -2.98 16.22
N LYS A 319 8.19 -3.92 15.99
CA LYS A 319 7.01 -4.14 16.81
C LYS A 319 7.08 -5.52 17.47
N THR A 320 6.86 -5.55 18.78
CA THR A 320 6.54 -6.79 19.49
C THR A 320 5.06 -7.07 19.32
N ILE A 321 4.73 -8.25 18.79
CA ILE A 321 3.38 -8.76 18.65
C ILE A 321 3.14 -9.73 19.80
N THR A 322 2.22 -9.40 20.69
CA THR A 322 1.84 -10.25 21.82
C THR A 322 0.59 -11.04 21.45
N LEU A 323 0.64 -12.36 21.66
CA LEU A 323 -0.43 -13.29 21.37
C LEU A 323 -0.92 -13.89 22.68
N ASN A 324 -2.24 -14.01 22.82
CA ASN A 324 -2.86 -14.69 23.95
C ASN A 324 -3.54 -15.96 23.43
N VAL A 325 -2.97 -17.11 23.74
CA VAL A 325 -3.50 -18.41 23.38
C VAL A 325 -4.53 -18.83 24.44
N ILE A 326 -5.73 -19.12 23.99
CA ILE A 326 -6.79 -19.75 24.78
C ILE A 326 -6.54 -21.25 24.75
N SER A 327 -6.68 -21.91 25.91
CA SER A 327 -6.56 -23.37 25.99
C SER A 327 -7.48 -24.05 24.97
N THR A 328 -6.93 -24.97 24.19
CA THR A 328 -7.67 -25.79 23.21
C THR A 328 -8.23 -27.07 23.85
N SER A 329 -8.14 -27.21 25.17
CA SER A 329 -8.64 -28.38 25.89
C SER A 329 -10.16 -28.45 25.78
N VAL A 330 -10.65 -29.52 25.15
CA VAL A 330 -12.03 -30.02 25.30
C VAL A 330 -12.15 -30.75 26.62
#